data_AF-A0A1E3X7T0-F1
#
_entry.id   AF-A0A1E3X7T0-F1
#
_cell.length_a   1.000
_cell.length_b   1.000
_cell.length_c   1.000
_cell.angle_alpha   90.00
_cell.angle_beta   90.00
_cell.angle_gamma   90.00
#
_symmetry.space_group_name_H-M   'P 1'
#
loop_
_entity.id
_entity.type
_entity.pdbx_description
1 polymer ?
#
loop_
_entity_poly.entity_id
_entity_poly.type
_entity_poly.pdbx_seq_one_letter_code
_entity_poly.pdbx_strand_id
1 'polypeptide(L)'
;MTVFAFTLIFHLIKSSIKVKNMKMRIDNTMQKTLLIAITVFALLLIHFSPIYGQDVEKELSIGERFHHETSLTWRGVIGDLFRSKPKKPPQFKNYPDAEVTKLPKPGYRGIPLEEAIEKRRSVRNYSRIPITLSQLSQLLFSAQGITGKIYGQPLRTAPSAGALYPFEIYVIANNVEGLSQGIYHYAVLNHTLELIKTGNFRKEITSAGLKQEMLGDADITFVLSAIFDRVRHKYGERGFRYVYMEAGHISQNFYLQAVSLGLGSVSVGAFLDNNVNQLIGVDGQKEAVIYMHAVGTL
;
A
#
# COMPACT_ATOMS: atom_id res chain seq x y z
N MET A 1 33.35 21.10 18.65
CA MET A 1 32.41 20.53 17.65
C MET A 1 31.56 21.58 16.94
N THR A 2 31.28 22.73 17.55
CA THR A 2 30.45 23.82 16.98
C THR A 2 31.11 24.50 15.77
N VAL A 3 32.44 24.69 15.79
CA VAL A 3 33.18 25.36 14.70
C VAL A 3 33.19 24.57 13.39
N PHE A 4 33.20 23.23 13.45
CA PHE A 4 33.18 22.36 12.26
C PHE A 4 31.81 22.35 11.55
N ALA A 5 30.71 22.50 12.28
CA ALA A 5 29.37 22.58 11.71
C ALA A 5 29.16 23.86 10.90
N PHE A 6 29.75 24.99 11.33
CA PHE A 6 29.69 26.26 10.61
C PHE A 6 30.42 26.19 9.25
N THR A 7 31.57 25.52 9.18
CA THR A 7 32.36 25.44 7.93
C THR A 7 31.66 24.57 6.87
N LEU A 8 30.99 23.49 7.28
CA LEU A 8 30.29 22.57 6.38
C LEU A 8 29.02 23.20 5.79
N ILE A 9 28.23 23.91 6.59
CA ILE A 9 27.05 24.66 6.14
C ILE A 9 27.46 25.77 5.16
N PHE A 10 28.56 26.46 5.42
CA PHE A 10 29.09 27.50 4.53
C PHE A 10 29.52 26.94 3.16
N HIS A 11 30.07 25.73 3.12
CA HIS A 11 30.50 25.08 1.88
C HIS A 11 29.32 24.59 1.02
N LEU A 12 28.28 24.04 1.66
CA LEU A 12 27.09 23.50 0.98
C LEU A 12 26.17 24.59 0.39
N ILE A 13 26.17 25.78 1.01
CA ILE A 13 25.41 26.92 0.52
C ILE A 13 26.12 27.57 -0.67
N LYS A 14 27.46 27.68 -0.64
CA LYS A 14 28.25 28.12 -1.81
C LYS A 14 28.13 27.17 -3.00
N SER A 15 28.03 25.85 -2.78
CA SER A 15 27.87 24.89 -3.88
C SER A 15 26.48 24.92 -4.51
N SER A 16 25.42 25.19 -3.71
CA SER A 16 24.03 25.23 -4.21
C SER A 16 23.70 26.50 -4.99
N ILE A 17 24.35 27.63 -4.69
CA ILE A 17 24.14 28.91 -5.39
C ILE A 17 24.75 28.92 -6.81
N LYS A 18 25.62 27.96 -7.15
CA LYS A 18 26.23 27.84 -8.48
C LYS A 18 25.34 27.15 -9.54
N VAL A 19 24.14 26.69 -9.19
CA VAL A 19 23.24 25.99 -10.13
C VAL A 19 21.88 26.70 -10.23
N LYS A 20 21.84 27.80 -10.99
CA LYS A 20 20.85 28.08 -12.04
C LYS A 20 20.98 29.53 -12.49
N ASN A 21 21.12 29.70 -13.81
CA ASN A 21 21.06 30.97 -14.53
C ASN A 21 19.71 31.68 -14.27
N MET A 22 19.64 32.47 -13.21
CA MET A 22 18.60 33.45 -12.99
C MET A 22 19.27 34.70 -12.43
N LYS A 23 19.45 35.72 -13.28
CA LYS A 23 19.92 37.06 -12.88
C LYS A 23 18.86 37.72 -12.00
N MET A 24 18.76 37.31 -10.74
CA MET A 24 18.31 38.21 -9.68
C MET A 24 19.56 38.78 -9.03
N ARG A 25 19.73 40.10 -9.14
CA ARG A 25 20.79 40.84 -8.49
C ARG A 25 20.42 40.99 -7.01
N ILE A 26 20.58 39.90 -6.26
CA ILE A 26 20.40 39.88 -4.81
C ILE A 26 21.67 40.48 -4.21
N ASP A 27 21.57 41.65 -3.61
CA ASP A 27 22.71 42.28 -2.90
C ASP A 27 23.21 41.36 -1.77
N ASN A 28 24.52 41.40 -1.51
CA ASN A 28 25.20 40.64 -0.45
C ASN A 28 24.54 40.81 0.92
N THR A 29 23.93 41.96 1.17
CA THR A 29 23.17 42.26 2.38
C THR A 29 21.93 41.38 2.49
N MET A 30 21.15 41.25 1.41
CA MET A 30 19.95 40.40 1.37
C MET A 30 20.28 38.91 1.49
N GLN A 31 21.38 38.44 0.87
CA GLN A 31 21.83 37.05 1.01
C GLN A 31 22.24 36.74 2.46
N LYS A 32 22.96 37.66 3.12
CA LYS A 32 23.33 37.53 4.54
C LYS A 32 22.08 37.54 5.43
N THR A 33 21.11 38.43 5.19
CA THR A 33 19.87 38.48 5.97
C THR A 33 19.03 37.22 5.79
N LEU A 34 18.89 36.69 4.57
CA LEU A 34 18.17 35.45 4.30
C LEU A 34 18.87 34.24 4.94
N LEU A 35 20.20 34.20 4.89
CA LEU A 35 21.00 33.16 5.52
C LEU A 35 20.88 33.19 7.06
N ILE A 36 20.94 34.39 7.65
CA ILE A 36 20.73 34.59 9.10
C ILE A 36 19.31 34.18 9.47
N ALA A 37 18.29 34.57 8.69
CA ALA A 37 16.91 34.18 8.94
C ALA A 37 16.70 32.66 8.88
N ILE A 38 17.30 31.97 7.89
CA ILE A 38 17.25 30.51 7.78
C ILE A 38 17.99 29.84 8.95
N THR A 39 19.14 30.37 9.36
CA THR A 39 19.94 29.83 10.46
C THR A 39 19.24 30.01 11.80
N VAL A 40 18.67 31.21 12.04
CA VAL A 40 17.88 31.52 13.24
C VAL A 40 16.60 30.70 13.26
N PHE A 41 15.92 30.52 12.13
CA PHE A 41 14.73 29.67 12.03
C PHE A 41 15.06 28.18 12.27
N ALA A 42 16.18 27.68 11.75
CA ALA A 42 16.66 26.32 12.03
C ALA A 42 17.04 26.13 13.51
N LEU A 43 17.70 27.13 14.13
CA LEU A 43 18.01 27.12 15.56
C LEU A 43 16.76 27.20 16.44
N LEU A 44 15.78 28.03 16.06
CA LEU A 44 14.48 28.12 16.72
C LEU A 44 13.70 26.80 16.60
N LEU A 45 13.72 26.12 15.45
CA LEU A 45 13.10 24.79 15.31
C LEU A 45 13.79 23.72 16.16
N ILE A 46 15.10 23.83 16.39
CA ILE A 46 15.86 22.92 17.26
C ILE A 46 15.58 23.23 18.74
N HIS A 47 15.39 24.51 19.13
CA HIS A 47 15.16 24.92 20.53
C HIS A 47 13.68 24.98 20.95
N PHE A 48 12.73 25.18 20.03
CA PHE A 48 11.28 25.21 20.30
C PHE A 48 10.57 23.92 19.87
N SER A 49 11.30 22.89 19.45
CA SER A 49 10.73 21.54 19.53
C SER A 49 10.52 21.27 21.02
N PRO A 50 9.27 21.04 21.49
CA PRO A 50 9.04 20.83 22.90
C PRO A 50 9.93 19.70 23.38
N ILE A 51 10.61 19.92 24.52
CA ILE A 51 11.36 18.91 25.25
C ILE A 51 10.34 17.92 25.81
N TYR A 52 9.73 17.12 24.94
CA TYR A 52 9.04 15.89 25.31
C TYR A 52 10.07 14.79 25.12
N GLY A 53 10.86 14.49 26.14
CA GLY A 53 11.78 13.36 26.00
C GLY A 53 12.93 13.26 26.98
N GLN A 54 12.70 13.45 28.28
CA GLN A 54 13.65 12.88 29.26
C GLN A 54 13.03 11.96 30.30
N ASP A 55 11.71 11.98 30.55
CA ASP A 55 11.11 11.16 31.62
C ASP A 55 9.96 10.23 31.18
N VAL A 56 9.86 9.89 29.89
CA VAL A 56 8.89 8.90 29.38
C VAL A 56 9.59 7.72 28.71
N GLU A 57 10.66 7.21 29.31
CA GLU A 57 11.10 5.83 29.10
C GLU A 57 10.38 4.87 30.07
N LYS A 58 9.07 5.08 30.27
CA LYS A 58 8.20 3.95 30.60
C LYS A 58 8.19 3.06 29.37
N GLU A 59 8.54 1.78 29.52
CA GLU A 59 8.67 0.82 28.41
C GLU A 59 7.43 0.81 27.53
N LEU A 60 7.46 1.59 26.45
CA LEU A 60 6.40 1.63 25.46
C LEU A 60 6.26 0.24 24.83
N SER A 61 5.02 -0.23 24.67
CA SER A 61 4.72 -1.43 23.88
C SER A 61 5.19 -1.26 22.43
N ILE A 62 5.31 -2.36 21.68
CA ILE A 62 5.76 -2.33 20.28
C ILE A 62 4.87 -1.40 19.44
N GLY A 63 3.55 -1.42 19.66
CA GLY A 63 2.60 -0.55 18.94
C GLY A 63 2.77 0.93 19.28
N GLU A 64 3.00 1.25 20.55
CA GLU A 64 3.24 2.62 21.00
C GLU A 64 4.58 3.15 20.49
N ARG A 65 5.65 2.34 20.53
CA ARG A 65 6.94 2.69 19.92
C ARG A 65 6.80 2.93 18.43
N PHE A 66 6.13 2.02 17.71
CA PHE A 66 5.85 2.22 16.29
C PHE A 66 5.14 3.56 16.05
N HIS A 67 4.09 3.88 16.83
CA HIS A 67 3.37 5.13 16.70
C HIS A 67 4.22 6.36 17.08
N HIS A 68 5.09 6.25 18.06
CA HIS A 68 5.96 7.33 18.47
C HIS A 68 7.07 7.57 17.43
N GLU A 69 7.86 6.55 17.12
CA GLU A 69 9.06 6.63 16.30
C GLU A 69 8.78 6.94 14.82
N THR A 70 7.62 6.53 14.31
CA THR A 70 7.25 6.82 12.91
C THR A 70 6.46 8.12 12.76
N SER A 71 6.27 8.89 13.83
CA SER A 71 5.65 10.23 13.77
C SER A 71 6.57 11.25 13.10
N LEU A 72 5.98 12.23 12.40
CA LEU A 72 6.76 13.27 11.75
C LEU A 72 7.18 14.32 12.76
N THR A 73 8.49 14.57 12.82
CA THR A 73 9.07 15.73 13.49
C THR A 73 9.86 16.53 12.46
N TRP A 74 10.02 17.84 12.67
CA TRP A 74 10.84 18.67 11.77
C TRP A 74 12.27 18.15 11.65
N ARG A 75 12.85 17.68 12.77
CA ARG A 75 14.15 17.02 12.79
C ARG A 75 14.17 15.76 11.91
N GLY A 76 13.15 14.91 12.01
CA GLY A 76 13.02 13.71 11.18
C GLY A 76 12.85 14.02 9.69
N VAL A 77 12.04 15.02 9.35
CA VAL A 77 11.84 15.47 7.95
C VAL A 77 13.15 16.00 7.36
N ILE A 78 13.87 16.85 8.09
CA ILE A 78 15.18 17.36 7.65
C ILE A 78 16.17 16.21 7.51
N GLY A 79 16.21 15.28 8.48
CA GLY A 79 17.06 14.09 8.40
C GLY A 79 16.79 13.22 7.18
N ASP A 80 15.51 13.01 6.83
CA ASP A 80 15.11 12.19 5.67
C ASP A 80 15.53 12.82 4.32
N LEU A 81 15.67 14.15 4.24
CA LEU A 81 16.19 14.82 3.03
C LEU A 81 17.64 14.42 2.74
N PHE A 82 18.43 14.12 3.77
CA PHE A 82 19.84 13.74 3.65
C PHE A 82 20.07 12.24 3.76
N ARG A 83 19.01 11.45 4.01
CA ARG A 83 19.11 9.99 4.10
C ARG A 83 19.39 9.37 2.73
N SER A 84 20.37 8.46 2.68
CA SER A 84 20.57 7.60 1.51
C SER A 84 19.35 6.71 1.29
N LYS A 85 18.72 6.83 0.11
CA LYS A 85 17.59 5.99 -0.26
C LYS A 85 18.10 4.71 -0.92
N PRO A 86 17.62 3.53 -0.50
CA PRO A 86 17.99 2.30 -1.19
C PRO A 86 17.44 2.30 -2.62
N LYS A 87 17.96 1.40 -3.45
CA LYS A 87 17.52 1.25 -4.85
C LYS A 87 16.00 1.03 -4.90
N LYS A 88 15.32 1.77 -5.79
CA LYS A 88 13.87 1.59 -6.02
C LYS A 88 13.62 0.16 -6.51
N PRO A 89 12.77 -0.64 -5.82
CA PRO A 89 12.44 -1.98 -6.26
C PRO A 89 11.49 -1.95 -7.48
N PRO A 90 11.33 -3.08 -8.20
CA PRO A 90 10.33 -3.20 -9.26
C PRO A 90 8.92 -2.89 -8.76
N GLN A 91 8.17 -2.14 -9.57
CA GLN A 91 6.79 -1.74 -9.27
C GLN A 91 5.76 -2.84 -9.57
N PHE A 92 6.15 -3.83 -10.38
CA PHE A 92 5.31 -4.95 -10.77
C PHE A 92 5.99 -6.24 -10.40
N LYS A 93 5.19 -7.20 -9.93
CA LYS A 93 5.55 -8.60 -9.79
C LYS A 93 4.86 -9.38 -10.90
N ASN A 94 5.50 -10.44 -11.37
CA ASN A 94 4.94 -11.37 -12.34
C ASN A 94 5.56 -12.75 -12.12
N TYR A 95 4.87 -13.79 -12.59
CA TYR A 95 5.32 -15.18 -12.55
C TYR A 95 5.47 -15.67 -14.00
N PRO A 96 6.67 -15.52 -14.62
CA PRO A 96 6.87 -15.76 -16.06
C PRO A 96 6.47 -17.16 -16.53
N ASP A 97 6.64 -18.17 -15.69
CA ASP A 97 6.41 -19.58 -16.01
C ASP A 97 4.97 -20.03 -15.66
N ALA A 98 4.13 -19.13 -15.14
CA ALA A 98 2.76 -19.45 -14.77
C ALA A 98 1.85 -19.53 -16.00
N GLU A 99 0.86 -20.42 -15.94
CA GLU A 99 -0.26 -20.39 -16.86
C GLU A 99 -1.05 -19.08 -16.67
N VAL A 100 -1.41 -18.43 -17.79
CA VAL A 100 -2.02 -17.09 -17.77
C VAL A 100 -3.46 -17.13 -18.28
N THR A 101 -4.39 -16.67 -17.45
CA THR A 101 -5.78 -16.41 -17.85
C THR A 101 -5.97 -14.91 -18.10
N LYS A 102 -6.40 -14.55 -19.30
CA LYS A 102 -6.77 -13.15 -19.61
C LYS A 102 -8.11 -12.82 -18.98
N LEU A 103 -8.17 -11.68 -18.29
CA LEU A 103 -9.42 -11.18 -17.73
C LEU A 103 -10.20 -10.39 -18.79
N PRO A 104 -11.54 -10.50 -18.82
CA PRO A 104 -12.39 -9.62 -19.62
C PRO A 104 -12.09 -8.15 -19.31
N LYS A 105 -12.19 -7.26 -20.30
CA LYS A 105 -11.97 -5.83 -20.08
C LYS A 105 -12.99 -5.28 -19.07
N PRO A 106 -12.57 -4.55 -18.02
CA PRO A 106 -13.48 -3.93 -17.08
C PRO A 106 -14.28 -2.83 -17.80
N GLY A 107 -15.57 -2.78 -17.52
CA GLY A 107 -16.51 -1.90 -18.20
C GLY A 107 -17.90 -1.86 -17.58
N TYR A 108 -18.06 -2.48 -16.40
CA TYR A 108 -19.34 -2.48 -15.69
C TYR A 108 -19.71 -1.05 -15.30
N ARG A 109 -20.94 -0.65 -15.62
CA ARG A 109 -21.54 0.59 -15.15
C ARG A 109 -22.58 0.21 -14.11
N GLY A 110 -22.26 0.49 -12.86
CA GLY A 110 -23.09 0.12 -11.72
C GLY A 110 -23.98 1.24 -11.23
N ILE A 111 -24.40 1.10 -9.98
CA ILE A 111 -25.24 2.06 -9.25
C ILE A 111 -24.48 3.35 -8.89
N PRO A 112 -25.19 4.45 -8.55
CA PRO A 112 -24.58 5.67 -8.01
C PRO A 112 -23.71 5.40 -6.78
N LEU A 113 -22.70 6.25 -6.56
CA LEU A 113 -21.74 6.09 -5.46
C LEU A 113 -22.43 6.18 -4.09
N GLU A 114 -23.35 7.12 -3.94
CA GLU A 114 -24.14 7.36 -2.73
C GLU A 114 -24.94 6.11 -2.37
N GLU A 115 -25.59 5.50 -3.36
CA GLU A 115 -26.35 4.25 -3.17
C GLU A 115 -25.43 3.09 -2.76
N ALA A 116 -24.25 2.97 -3.38
CA ALA A 116 -23.28 1.94 -2.99
C ALA A 116 -22.80 2.12 -1.54
N ILE A 117 -22.55 3.36 -1.10
CA ILE A 117 -22.14 3.67 0.27
C ILE A 117 -23.27 3.31 1.27
N GLU A 118 -24.50 3.70 0.97
CA GLU A 118 -25.67 3.44 1.83
C GLU A 118 -25.93 1.93 2.00
N LYS A 119 -25.90 1.18 0.90
CA LYS A 119 -26.16 -0.28 0.87
C LYS A 119 -25.01 -1.11 1.42
N ARG A 120 -23.79 -0.57 1.48
CA ARG A 120 -22.60 -1.32 1.89
C ARG A 120 -22.76 -1.94 3.28
N ARG A 121 -22.64 -3.26 3.35
CA ARG A 121 -22.58 -4.05 4.60
C ARG A 121 -21.53 -5.16 4.47
N SER A 122 -21.04 -5.64 5.61
CA SER A 122 -20.22 -6.86 5.65
C SER A 122 -21.15 -8.07 5.57
N VAL A 123 -21.10 -8.78 4.45
CA VAL A 123 -21.89 -9.99 4.19
C VAL A 123 -20.98 -11.20 4.27
N ARG A 124 -21.41 -12.19 5.06
CA ARG A 124 -20.63 -13.40 5.40
C ARG A 124 -21.30 -14.70 4.96
N ASN A 125 -22.52 -14.61 4.45
CA ASN A 125 -23.28 -15.73 3.90
C ASN A 125 -23.42 -15.49 2.40
N TYR A 126 -23.10 -16.49 1.61
CA TYR A 126 -23.09 -16.41 0.15
C TYR A 126 -23.97 -17.50 -0.43
N SER A 127 -24.58 -17.24 -1.58
CA SER A 127 -25.12 -18.32 -2.39
C SER A 127 -23.97 -19.15 -2.97
N ARG A 128 -24.24 -20.41 -3.33
CA ARG A 128 -23.25 -21.30 -3.96
C ARG A 128 -23.21 -21.12 -5.49
N ILE A 129 -23.80 -20.04 -5.99
CA ILE A 129 -23.84 -19.71 -7.41
C ILE A 129 -22.47 -19.16 -7.79
N PRO A 130 -21.83 -19.67 -8.86
CA PRO A 130 -20.51 -19.18 -9.23
C PRO A 130 -20.55 -17.70 -9.60
N ILE A 131 -19.49 -16.99 -9.22
CA ILE A 131 -19.26 -15.63 -9.71
C ILE A 131 -18.71 -15.70 -11.14
N THR A 132 -19.14 -14.77 -12.00
CA THR A 132 -18.65 -14.71 -13.38
C THR A 132 -17.19 -14.21 -13.45
N LEU A 133 -16.45 -14.61 -14.47
CA LEU A 133 -15.09 -14.10 -14.72
C LEU A 133 -15.08 -12.57 -14.93
N SER A 134 -16.16 -12.00 -15.49
CA SER A 134 -16.33 -10.55 -15.66
C SER A 134 -16.49 -9.81 -14.33
N GLN A 135 -17.22 -10.38 -13.37
CA GLN A 135 -17.33 -9.80 -12.02
C GLN A 135 -15.98 -9.86 -11.28
N LEU A 136 -15.25 -10.98 -11.36
CA LEU A 136 -13.88 -11.08 -10.83
C LEU A 136 -12.94 -10.03 -11.45
N SER A 137 -12.97 -9.90 -12.77
CA SER A 137 -12.22 -8.86 -13.50
C SER A 137 -12.52 -7.46 -12.96
N GLN A 138 -13.81 -7.13 -12.82
CA GLN A 138 -14.25 -5.82 -12.35
C GLN A 138 -13.82 -5.56 -10.89
N LEU A 139 -13.86 -6.56 -10.01
CA LEU A 139 -13.38 -6.45 -8.62
C LEU A 139 -11.87 -6.15 -8.57
N LEU A 140 -11.06 -6.88 -9.34
CA LEU A 140 -9.61 -6.67 -9.41
C LEU A 140 -9.25 -5.31 -10.02
N PHE A 141 -9.99 -4.89 -11.04
CA PHE A 141 -9.84 -3.54 -11.59
C PHE A 141 -10.16 -2.48 -10.55
N SER A 142 -11.28 -2.60 -9.83
CA SER A 142 -11.64 -1.60 -8.82
C SER A 142 -10.65 -1.56 -7.65
N ALA A 143 -10.05 -2.70 -7.29
CA ALA A 143 -9.03 -2.78 -6.26
C ALA A 143 -7.70 -2.10 -6.64
N GLN A 144 -7.11 -2.44 -7.80
CA GLN A 144 -5.75 -2.03 -8.18
C GLN A 144 -5.55 -1.79 -9.69
N GLY A 145 -6.62 -1.71 -10.49
CA GLY A 145 -6.55 -1.51 -11.94
C GLY A 145 -5.90 -0.18 -12.34
N ILE A 146 -5.20 -0.16 -13.47
CA ILE A 146 -4.54 1.04 -14.00
C ILE A 146 -5.60 1.96 -14.63
N THR A 147 -5.65 3.21 -14.18
CA THR A 147 -6.64 4.23 -14.61
C THR A 147 -6.02 5.37 -15.39
N GLY A 148 -4.70 5.49 -15.38
CA GLY A 148 -4.00 6.57 -16.06
C GLY A 148 -2.50 6.53 -15.84
N LYS A 149 -1.82 7.63 -16.12
CA LYS A 149 -0.38 7.79 -15.88
C LYS A 149 -0.01 9.23 -15.57
N ILE A 150 1.00 9.42 -14.72
CA ILE A 150 1.63 10.71 -14.45
C ILE A 150 3.14 10.57 -14.56
N TYR A 151 3.80 11.42 -15.35
CA TYR A 151 5.24 11.32 -15.64
C TYR A 151 5.70 9.91 -16.07
N GLY A 152 4.86 9.21 -16.85
CA GLY A 152 5.11 7.84 -17.28
C GLY A 152 4.90 6.76 -16.22
N GLN A 153 4.58 7.12 -14.97
CA GLN A 153 4.23 6.17 -13.91
C GLN A 153 2.73 5.88 -13.96
N PRO A 154 2.29 4.61 -13.96
CA PRO A 154 0.88 4.27 -13.97
C PRO A 154 0.20 4.64 -12.66
N LEU A 155 -1.01 5.17 -12.76
CA LEU A 155 -1.92 5.43 -11.65
C LEU A 155 -2.92 4.30 -11.55
N ARG A 156 -3.28 3.92 -10.32
CA ARG A 156 -4.25 2.86 -10.03
C ARG A 156 -5.54 3.42 -9.42
N THR A 157 -6.59 2.61 -9.39
CA THR A 157 -7.88 2.94 -8.77
C THR A 157 -7.77 3.30 -7.29
N ALA A 158 -6.95 2.57 -6.53
CA ALA A 158 -6.64 2.90 -5.15
C ALA A 158 -5.48 3.93 -5.08
N PRO A 159 -5.59 5.00 -4.26
CA PRO A 159 -4.48 5.91 -4.04
C PRO A 159 -3.37 5.22 -3.23
N SER A 160 -2.12 5.58 -3.54
CA SER A 160 -0.92 5.05 -2.89
C SER A 160 0.06 6.16 -2.55
N ALA A 161 0.70 6.08 -1.38
CA ALA A 161 1.68 7.06 -0.94
C ALA A 161 2.84 7.15 -1.95
N GLY A 162 2.94 8.30 -2.62
CA GLY A 162 3.96 8.55 -3.63
C GLY A 162 3.81 7.72 -4.91
N ALA A 163 2.61 7.17 -5.18
CA ALA A 163 2.34 6.28 -6.31
C ALA A 163 3.29 5.06 -6.35
N LEU A 164 3.58 4.48 -5.18
CA LEU A 164 4.55 3.39 -5.03
C LEU A 164 3.94 2.00 -5.09
N TYR A 165 2.64 1.86 -4.78
CA TYR A 165 1.82 0.66 -4.94
C TYR A 165 2.47 -0.61 -4.36
N PRO A 166 2.64 -0.70 -3.03
CA PRO A 166 3.25 -1.85 -2.37
C PRO A 166 2.44 -3.14 -2.51
N PHE A 167 1.14 -3.06 -2.82
CA PHE A 167 0.25 -4.22 -2.80
C PHE A 167 0.32 -5.09 -4.05
N GLU A 168 0.37 -6.41 -3.80
CA GLU A 168 0.00 -7.47 -4.73
C GLU A 168 -1.32 -8.12 -4.28
N ILE A 169 -2.10 -8.61 -5.24
CA ILE A 169 -3.37 -9.31 -4.98
C ILE A 169 -3.25 -10.75 -5.43
N TYR A 170 -3.47 -11.67 -4.48
CA TYR A 170 -3.68 -13.07 -4.78
C TYR A 170 -5.16 -13.41 -4.69
N VAL A 171 -5.61 -14.31 -5.54
CA VAL A 171 -7.01 -14.74 -5.68
C VAL A 171 -7.07 -16.23 -5.38
N ILE A 172 -7.71 -16.58 -4.26
CA ILE A 172 -8.11 -17.97 -3.99
C ILE A 172 -9.47 -18.15 -4.67
N ALA A 173 -9.47 -18.74 -5.86
CA ALA A 173 -10.67 -18.95 -6.66
C ALA A 173 -11.32 -20.27 -6.26
N ASN A 174 -12.48 -20.19 -5.59
CA ASN A 174 -13.19 -21.36 -5.10
C ASN A 174 -14.38 -21.75 -6.00
N ASN A 175 -15.01 -20.77 -6.66
CA ASN A 175 -16.21 -21.00 -7.48
C ASN A 175 -16.41 -19.86 -8.51
N VAL A 176 -15.59 -19.88 -9.57
CA VAL A 176 -15.59 -18.84 -10.60
C VAL A 176 -15.89 -19.49 -11.95
N GLU A 177 -16.86 -18.95 -12.69
CA GLU A 177 -17.21 -19.47 -14.02
C GLU A 177 -16.02 -19.38 -14.97
N GLY A 178 -15.69 -20.50 -15.63
CA GLY A 178 -14.61 -20.56 -16.62
C GLY A 178 -13.20 -20.45 -16.05
N LEU A 179 -13.02 -20.55 -14.73
CA LEU A 179 -11.71 -20.53 -14.08
C LEU A 179 -11.58 -21.72 -13.12
N SER A 180 -10.52 -22.52 -13.28
CA SER A 180 -10.27 -23.67 -12.42
C SER A 180 -10.02 -23.25 -10.97
N GLN A 181 -10.35 -24.12 -10.02
CA GLN A 181 -10.03 -23.87 -8.61
C GLN A 181 -8.52 -23.78 -8.41
N GLY A 182 -8.07 -22.75 -7.69
CA GLY A 182 -6.66 -22.52 -7.45
C GLY A 182 -6.34 -21.19 -6.79
N ILE A 183 -5.04 -20.94 -6.65
CA ILE A 183 -4.48 -19.68 -6.20
C ILE A 183 -3.84 -19.01 -7.41
N TYR A 184 -4.23 -17.77 -7.65
CA TYR A 184 -3.76 -16.95 -8.75
C TYR A 184 -3.13 -15.66 -8.23
N HIS A 185 -2.14 -15.14 -8.94
CA HIS A 185 -1.61 -13.79 -8.75
C HIS A 185 -2.19 -12.85 -9.81
N TYR A 186 -2.61 -11.65 -9.42
CA TYR A 186 -3.14 -10.65 -10.37
C TYR A 186 -2.02 -9.80 -10.96
N ALA A 187 -1.66 -10.07 -12.21
CA ALA A 187 -0.68 -9.28 -12.95
C ALA A 187 -1.33 -7.98 -13.48
N VAL A 188 -1.25 -6.93 -12.66
CA VAL A 188 -1.90 -5.62 -12.87
C VAL A 188 -1.60 -5.01 -14.24
N LEU A 189 -0.36 -5.12 -14.74
CA LEU A 189 0.06 -4.47 -15.98
C LEU A 189 -0.68 -5.01 -17.20
N ASN A 190 -0.89 -6.33 -17.24
CA ASN A 190 -1.51 -7.01 -18.37
C ASN A 190 -3.00 -7.28 -18.15
N HIS A 191 -3.52 -7.01 -16.94
CA HIS A 191 -4.86 -7.36 -16.51
C HIS A 191 -5.13 -8.87 -16.71
N THR A 192 -4.29 -9.69 -16.11
CA THR A 192 -4.34 -11.15 -16.22
C THR A 192 -4.19 -11.83 -14.86
N LEU A 193 -4.60 -13.08 -14.78
CA LEU A 193 -4.33 -13.97 -13.65
C LEU A 193 -3.22 -14.94 -14.02
N GLU A 194 -2.22 -15.05 -13.14
CA GLU A 194 -1.11 -16.01 -13.24
C GLU A 194 -1.36 -17.14 -12.23
N LEU A 195 -1.53 -18.38 -12.71
CA LEU A 195 -1.80 -19.54 -11.86
C LEU A 195 -0.56 -19.90 -11.01
N ILE A 196 -0.71 -19.86 -9.70
CA ILE A 196 0.36 -20.19 -8.73
C ILE A 196 0.24 -21.63 -8.27
N LYS A 197 -0.98 -22.07 -7.92
CA LYS A 197 -1.27 -23.44 -7.46
C LYS A 197 -2.67 -23.87 -7.90
N THR A 198 -2.80 -25.01 -8.52
CA THR A 198 -4.10 -25.65 -8.79
C THR A 198 -4.60 -26.36 -7.53
N GLY A 199 -5.90 -26.30 -7.25
CA GLY A 199 -6.51 -27.07 -6.17
C GLY A 199 -7.64 -26.35 -5.44
N ASN A 200 -8.33 -27.08 -4.58
CA ASN A 200 -9.35 -26.54 -3.68
C ASN A 200 -8.70 -26.18 -2.34
N PHE A 201 -8.66 -24.89 -2.02
CA PHE A 201 -8.00 -24.37 -0.81
C PHE A 201 -8.99 -23.87 0.25
N ARG A 202 -10.27 -24.27 0.18
CA ARG A 202 -11.31 -23.80 1.10
C ARG A 202 -10.99 -24.11 2.57
N LYS A 203 -10.49 -25.32 2.85
CA LYS A 203 -10.16 -25.74 4.23
C LYS A 203 -8.94 -25.01 4.76
N GLU A 204 -7.93 -24.85 3.93
CA GLU A 204 -6.67 -24.18 4.23
C GLU A 204 -6.90 -22.71 4.57
N ILE A 205 -7.69 -22.00 3.74
CA ILE A 205 -7.97 -20.58 3.99
C ILE A 205 -8.87 -20.38 5.22
N THR A 206 -9.87 -21.24 5.44
CA THR A 206 -10.69 -21.20 6.67
C THR A 206 -9.83 -21.44 7.90
N SER A 207 -8.95 -22.44 7.88
CA SER A 207 -8.07 -22.74 9.01
C SER A 207 -7.07 -21.61 9.27
N ALA A 208 -6.47 -21.06 8.22
CA ALA A 208 -5.55 -19.93 8.34
C ALA A 208 -6.28 -18.66 8.83
N GLY A 209 -7.54 -18.48 8.45
CA GLY A 209 -8.42 -17.41 8.92
C GLY A 209 -9.10 -17.68 10.25
N LEU A 210 -8.50 -18.46 11.17
CA LEU A 210 -9.03 -18.71 12.51
C LEU A 210 -10.45 -19.32 12.53
N LYS A 211 -10.72 -20.25 11.61
CA LYS A 211 -12.03 -20.93 11.45
C LYS A 211 -13.19 -19.99 11.08
N GLN A 212 -12.88 -18.86 10.46
CA GLN A 212 -13.89 -18.00 9.85
C GLN A 212 -14.39 -18.63 8.55
N GLU A 213 -15.45 -19.44 8.66
CA GLU A 213 -16.01 -20.25 7.56
C GLU A 213 -16.33 -19.44 6.29
N MET A 214 -16.70 -18.16 6.44
CA MET A 214 -16.98 -17.30 5.29
C MET A 214 -15.83 -17.20 4.28
N LEU A 215 -14.57 -17.39 4.71
CA LEU A 215 -13.41 -17.38 3.81
C LEU A 215 -13.38 -18.61 2.89
N GLY A 216 -13.70 -19.78 3.44
CA GLY A 216 -13.82 -21.03 2.70
C GLY A 216 -15.13 -21.14 1.95
N ASP A 217 -16.18 -20.43 2.36
CA ASP A 217 -17.48 -20.46 1.70
C ASP A 217 -17.59 -19.52 0.50
N ALA A 218 -16.91 -18.37 0.55
CA ALA A 218 -16.85 -17.39 -0.52
C ALA A 218 -16.47 -18.00 -1.88
N ASP A 219 -17.02 -17.44 -2.95
CA ASP A 219 -16.64 -17.81 -4.32
C ASP A 219 -15.18 -17.43 -4.60
N ILE A 220 -14.72 -16.33 -4.00
CA ILE A 220 -13.35 -15.84 -4.06
C ILE A 220 -12.93 -15.31 -2.69
N THR A 221 -11.70 -15.66 -2.27
CA THR A 221 -10.99 -14.92 -1.21
C THR A 221 -9.78 -14.21 -1.81
N PHE A 222 -9.79 -12.87 -1.76
CA PHE A 222 -8.65 -12.05 -2.12
C PHE A 222 -7.69 -11.95 -0.93
N VAL A 223 -6.40 -12.12 -1.19
CA VAL A 223 -5.32 -11.97 -0.21
C VAL A 223 -4.44 -10.80 -0.65
N LEU A 224 -4.44 -9.73 0.15
CA LEU A 224 -3.64 -8.53 -0.06
C LEU A 224 -2.32 -8.69 0.67
N SER A 225 -1.22 -8.75 -0.10
CA SER A 225 0.13 -8.75 0.45
C SER A 225 0.86 -7.47 0.08
N ALA A 226 1.81 -7.04 0.91
CA ALA A 226 2.60 -5.84 0.68
C ALA A 226 4.07 -6.17 0.53
N ILE A 227 4.67 -5.74 -0.59
CA ILE A 227 6.13 -5.69 -0.76
C ILE A 227 6.64 -4.43 -0.08
N PHE A 228 7.08 -4.55 1.17
CA PHE A 228 7.37 -3.39 2.04
C PHE A 228 8.43 -2.45 1.44
N ASP A 229 9.43 -2.98 0.75
CA ASP A 229 10.51 -2.18 0.16
C ASP A 229 10.02 -1.19 -0.89
N ARG A 230 8.87 -1.46 -1.55
CA ARG A 230 8.26 -0.52 -2.49
C ARG A 230 7.89 0.79 -1.83
N VAL A 231 7.51 0.79 -0.55
CA VAL A 231 7.23 2.03 0.19
C VAL A 231 8.41 2.49 1.04
N ARG A 232 9.15 1.56 1.66
CA ARG A 232 10.26 1.88 2.57
C ARG A 232 11.43 2.56 1.87
N HIS A 233 11.68 2.27 0.60
CA HIS A 233 12.77 2.95 -0.12
C HIS A 233 12.61 4.49 -0.11
N LYS A 234 11.36 4.98 -0.14
CA LYS A 234 11.06 6.42 -0.08
C LYS A 234 10.81 6.90 1.34
N TYR A 235 10.05 6.16 2.14
CA TYR A 235 9.50 6.64 3.42
C TYR A 235 10.10 6.01 4.69
N GLY A 236 11.08 5.11 4.54
CA GLY A 236 11.65 4.38 5.68
C GLY A 236 10.59 3.62 6.48
N GLU A 237 10.74 3.57 7.80
CA GLU A 237 9.81 2.90 8.73
C GLU A 237 8.41 3.50 8.73
N ARG A 238 8.25 4.79 8.42
CA ARG A 238 6.93 5.40 8.24
C ARG A 238 6.16 4.76 7.07
N GLY A 239 6.86 4.12 6.13
CA GLY A 239 6.26 3.37 5.03
C GLY A 239 5.23 2.34 5.48
N PHE A 240 5.43 1.68 6.62
CA PHE A 240 4.46 0.71 7.16
C PHE A 240 3.10 1.35 7.46
N ARG A 241 3.03 2.60 7.93
CA ARG A 241 1.75 3.30 8.11
C ARG A 241 0.98 3.43 6.80
N TYR A 242 1.70 3.72 5.72
CA TYR A 242 1.10 3.89 4.41
C TYR A 242 0.60 2.57 3.81
N VAL A 243 1.24 1.45 4.15
CA VAL A 243 0.74 0.11 3.80
C VAL A 243 -0.64 -0.12 4.41
N TYR A 244 -0.80 0.13 5.71
CA TYR A 244 -2.09 -0.08 6.37
C TYR A 244 -3.19 0.87 5.85
N MET A 245 -2.86 2.13 5.55
CA MET A 245 -3.79 3.07 4.93
C MET A 245 -4.24 2.60 3.54
N GLU A 246 -3.28 2.14 2.72
CA GLU A 246 -3.58 1.66 1.37
C GLU A 246 -4.39 0.35 1.38
N ALA A 247 -4.15 -0.56 2.32
CA ALA A 247 -5.00 -1.73 2.53
C ALA A 247 -6.48 -1.34 2.74
N GLY A 248 -6.72 -0.29 3.53
CA GLY A 248 -8.06 0.27 3.74
C GLY A 248 -8.69 0.84 2.47
N HIS A 249 -7.92 1.57 1.65
CA HIS A 249 -8.41 2.07 0.36
C HIS A 249 -8.82 0.94 -0.58
N ILE A 250 -8.00 -0.10 -0.69
CA ILE A 250 -8.28 -1.27 -1.54
C ILE A 250 -9.52 -2.00 -1.06
N SER A 251 -9.60 -2.26 0.25
CA SER A 251 -10.76 -2.93 0.87
C SER A 251 -12.05 -2.16 0.65
N GLN A 252 -12.03 -0.83 0.78
CA GLN A 252 -13.23 -0.04 0.53
C GLN A 252 -13.64 -0.07 -0.96
N ASN A 253 -12.69 -0.08 -1.90
CA ASN A 253 -13.00 -0.29 -3.30
C ASN A 253 -13.65 -1.65 -3.56
N PHE A 254 -13.17 -2.72 -2.93
CA PHE A 254 -13.84 -4.03 -3.02
C PHE A 254 -15.26 -3.98 -2.48
N TYR A 255 -15.48 -3.37 -1.31
CA TYR A 255 -16.82 -3.23 -0.74
C TYR A 255 -17.79 -2.53 -1.68
N LEU A 256 -17.40 -1.35 -2.19
CA LEU A 256 -18.26 -0.56 -3.08
C LEU A 256 -18.51 -1.28 -4.41
N GLN A 257 -17.47 -1.90 -4.98
CA GLN A 257 -17.62 -2.65 -6.23
C GLN A 257 -18.47 -3.91 -6.07
N ALA A 258 -18.34 -4.63 -4.95
CA ALA A 258 -19.15 -5.81 -4.66
C ALA A 258 -20.64 -5.42 -4.55
N VAL A 259 -20.96 -4.38 -3.77
CA VAL A 259 -22.35 -3.87 -3.68
C VAL A 259 -22.89 -3.49 -5.06
N SER A 260 -22.08 -2.78 -5.85
CA SER A 260 -22.44 -2.36 -7.19
C SER A 260 -22.76 -3.55 -8.12
N LEU A 261 -22.05 -4.68 -7.97
CA LEU A 261 -22.24 -5.91 -8.74
C LEU A 261 -23.36 -6.83 -8.17
N GLY A 262 -24.03 -6.43 -7.09
CA GLY A 262 -25.01 -7.28 -6.40
C GLY A 262 -24.38 -8.46 -5.65
N LEU A 263 -23.14 -8.31 -5.16
CA LEU A 263 -22.38 -9.33 -4.45
C LEU A 263 -22.26 -9.01 -2.95
N GLY A 264 -22.10 -10.07 -2.16
CA GLY A 264 -21.73 -9.99 -0.75
C GLY A 264 -20.22 -9.92 -0.58
N SER A 265 -19.74 -9.13 0.38
CA SER A 265 -18.31 -9.16 0.72
C SER A 265 -18.02 -8.82 2.17
N VAL A 266 -16.85 -9.25 2.65
CA VAL A 266 -16.34 -8.94 3.99
C VAL A 266 -14.82 -8.93 4.00
N SER A 267 -14.25 -7.92 4.63
CA SER A 267 -12.81 -7.87 4.90
C SER A 267 -12.47 -8.56 6.21
N VAL A 268 -11.32 -9.25 6.24
CA VAL A 268 -10.86 -10.04 7.38
C VAL A 268 -9.42 -9.65 7.69
N GLY A 269 -9.23 -9.06 8.88
CA GLY A 269 -7.92 -8.66 9.41
C GLY A 269 -7.33 -9.63 10.43
N ALA A 270 -8.07 -10.66 10.82
CA ALA A 270 -7.63 -11.66 11.78
C ALA A 270 -7.37 -12.99 11.07
N PHE A 271 -6.10 -13.38 10.98
CA PHE A 271 -5.64 -14.61 10.36
C PHE A 271 -4.25 -14.97 10.91
N LEU A 272 -3.80 -16.21 10.68
CA LEU A 272 -2.45 -16.67 10.98
C LEU A 272 -1.53 -16.26 9.82
N ASP A 273 -0.79 -15.15 9.97
CA ASP A 273 0.03 -14.54 8.92
C ASP A 273 0.93 -15.55 8.20
N ASN A 274 1.67 -16.38 8.95
CA ASN A 274 2.58 -17.37 8.40
C ASN A 274 1.87 -18.42 7.55
N ASN A 275 0.69 -18.88 7.98
CA ASN A 275 -0.08 -19.86 7.23
C ASN A 275 -0.58 -19.27 5.90
N VAL A 276 -1.07 -18.04 5.92
CA VAL A 276 -1.52 -17.36 4.69
C VAL A 276 -0.33 -17.05 3.76
N ASN A 277 0.79 -16.58 4.31
CA ASN A 277 2.03 -16.35 3.55
C ASN A 277 2.51 -17.62 2.84
N GLN A 278 2.54 -18.76 3.55
CA GLN A 278 2.89 -20.06 2.98
C GLN A 278 1.89 -20.50 1.90
N LEU A 279 0.59 -20.26 2.12
CA LEU A 279 -0.46 -20.61 1.18
C LEU A 279 -0.25 -19.90 -0.18
N ILE A 280 0.00 -18.58 -0.16
CA ILE A 280 0.24 -17.78 -1.37
C ILE A 280 1.70 -17.83 -1.87
N GLY A 281 2.61 -18.43 -1.10
CA GLY A 281 4.01 -18.64 -1.50
C GLY A 281 4.91 -17.41 -1.35
N VAL A 282 4.72 -16.60 -0.31
CA VAL A 282 5.56 -15.42 0.01
C VAL A 282 6.35 -15.63 1.29
N ASP A 283 7.43 -14.85 1.47
CA ASP A 283 8.42 -15.07 2.54
C ASP A 283 8.00 -14.56 3.94
N GLY A 284 6.94 -13.74 4.02
CA GLY A 284 6.47 -13.16 5.27
C GLY A 284 7.38 -12.07 5.86
N GLN A 285 8.43 -11.67 5.15
CA GLN A 285 9.43 -10.69 5.59
C GLN A 285 9.54 -9.50 4.63
N LYS A 286 9.85 -9.75 3.35
CA LYS A 286 9.90 -8.73 2.30
C LYS A 286 8.51 -8.50 1.70
N GLU A 287 7.77 -9.59 1.56
CA GLU A 287 6.37 -9.60 1.13
C GLU A 287 5.57 -10.42 2.14
N ALA A 288 4.57 -9.79 2.75
CA ALA A 288 3.69 -10.44 3.72
C ALA A 288 2.24 -10.04 3.51
N VAL A 289 1.32 -10.95 3.84
CA VAL A 289 -0.12 -10.67 3.90
C VAL A 289 -0.39 -9.54 4.91
N ILE A 290 -1.31 -8.65 4.57
CA ILE A 290 -1.77 -7.56 5.43
C ILE A 290 -3.28 -7.64 5.65
N TYR A 291 -4.03 -8.08 4.63
CA TYR A 291 -5.49 -8.07 4.69
C TYR A 291 -6.10 -9.10 3.75
N MET A 292 -7.27 -9.65 4.10
CA MET A 292 -8.04 -10.52 3.21
C MET A 292 -9.43 -9.94 2.94
N HIS A 293 -10.02 -10.31 1.81
CA HIS A 293 -11.38 -9.89 1.43
C HIS A 293 -12.12 -11.07 0.79
N ALA A 294 -13.15 -11.58 1.47
CA ALA A 294 -14.03 -12.61 0.93
C ALA A 294 -15.15 -11.97 0.12
N VAL A 295 -15.46 -12.55 -1.04
CA VAL A 295 -16.56 -12.14 -1.93
C VAL A 295 -17.32 -13.36 -2.42
N GLY A 296 -18.65 -13.26 -2.40
CA GLY A 296 -19.51 -14.28 -2.99
C GLY A 296 -20.83 -13.71 -3.46
N THR A 297 -21.54 -14.52 -4.23
CA THR A 297 -22.91 -14.24 -4.69
C THR A 297 -23.90 -14.18 -3.51
N LEU A 298 -24.99 -13.44 -3.67
CA LEU A 298 -26.06 -13.30 -2.66
C LEU A 298 -27.20 -14.30 -2.90
#